data_AF-A0A8T4YNW9-F1
#
_entry.id   AF-A0A8T4YNW9-F1
#
_cell.length_a   1.000
_cell.length_b   1.000
_cell.length_c   1.000
_cell.angle_alpha   90.00
_cell.angle_beta   90.00
_cell.angle_gamma   90.00
#
_symmetry.space_group_name_H-M   'P 1'
#
loop_
_entity.id
_entity.type
_entity.pdbx_description
1 polymer ?
#
loop_
_entity_poly.entity_id
_entity_poly.type
_entity_poly.pdbx_seq_one_letter_code
_entity_poly.pdbx_strand_id
1 'polypeptide(L)'
;LDEGFKEVVELKLPALIAVQSGINEPRYASLSKIKMARSKPINIMSARDIKVSHELISRWRKFRIESMSIAEAKKTEFLKGNVEEVALTLAKLIIHIIRE
;
A
#
# COMPACT_ATOMS: atom_id res chain seq x y z
N LEU A 1 -1.38 14.01 2.28
CA LEU A 1 -1.92 14.16 0.91
C LEU A 1 -2.96 13.07 0.70
N ASP A 2 -3.96 13.01 1.57
CA ASP A 2 -5.13 12.15 1.44
C ASP A 2 -6.30 13.10 1.61
N GLU A 3 -6.90 13.51 0.49
CA GLU A 3 -8.16 14.30 0.36
C GLU A 3 -8.40 14.78 -1.09
N GLY A 4 -7.87 14.07 -2.10
CA GLY A 4 -8.12 14.42 -3.52
C GLY A 4 -7.39 15.67 -4.02
N PHE A 5 -6.52 16.28 -3.21
CA PHE A 5 -5.67 17.38 -3.65
C PHE A 5 -4.66 16.90 -4.70
N LYS A 6 -4.72 17.49 -5.89
CA LYS A 6 -3.80 17.21 -7.00
C LYS A 6 -2.94 18.43 -7.26
N GLU A 7 -1.63 18.24 -7.18
CA GLU A 7 -0.66 19.24 -7.60
C GLU A 7 -0.06 18.81 -8.94
N VAL A 8 0.09 19.76 -9.86
CA VAL A 8 0.79 19.56 -11.12
C VAL A 8 2.18 20.15 -10.98
N VAL A 9 3.21 19.31 -11.16
CA VAL A 9 4.61 19.70 -11.07
C VAL A 9 5.34 19.41 -12.38
N GLU A 10 6.26 20.28 -12.76
CA GLU A 10 7.19 20.05 -13.87
C GLU A 10 8.51 19.52 -13.33
N LEU A 11 9.02 18.42 -13.90
CA LEU A 11 10.26 17.77 -13.47
C LEU A 11 11.27 17.74 -14.61
N LYS A 12 12.51 18.15 -14.32
CA LYS A 12 13.64 17.96 -15.25
C LYS A 12 14.12 16.52 -15.17
N LEU A 13 14.40 15.91 -16.33
CA LEU A 13 14.92 14.55 -16.42
C LEU A 13 16.45 14.53 -16.27
N PRO A 14 17.04 13.48 -15.65
CA PRO A 14 16.41 12.28 -15.12
C PRO A 14 15.69 12.51 -13.77
N ALA A 15 14.53 11.89 -13.59
CA ALA A 15 13.71 12.02 -12.39
C ALA A 15 13.31 10.64 -11.82
N LEU A 16 13.15 10.58 -10.50
CA LEU A 16 12.61 9.42 -9.79
C LEU A 16 11.14 9.71 -9.42
N ILE A 17 10.25 8.81 -9.82
CA ILE A 17 8.80 8.96 -9.60
C ILE A 17 8.31 7.71 -8.87
N ALA A 18 7.79 7.88 -7.66
CA ALA A 18 7.02 6.86 -6.96
C ALA A 18 5.54 7.01 -7.34
N VAL A 19 4.92 5.93 -7.83
CA VAL A 19 3.51 5.94 -8.25
C VAL A 19 2.62 5.34 -7.17
N GLN A 20 1.44 5.92 -6.98
CA GLN A 20 0.40 5.36 -6.09
C GLN A 20 -0.47 4.35 -6.84
N SER A 21 -1.09 3.43 -6.10
CA SER A 21 -2.16 2.58 -6.63
C SER A 21 -3.30 3.45 -7.20
N GLY A 22 -3.88 3.02 -8.32
CA GLY A 22 -4.98 3.74 -8.97
C GLY A 22 -4.55 4.84 -9.96
N ILE A 23 -3.25 5.04 -10.21
CA ILE A 23 -2.80 5.93 -11.30
C ILE A 23 -3.28 5.42 -12.68
N ASN A 24 -3.47 4.11 -12.83
CA ASN A 24 -4.04 3.46 -14.01
C ASN A 24 -4.65 2.10 -13.66
N GLU A 25 -5.31 1.49 -14.64
CA GLU A 25 -5.75 0.09 -14.59
C GLU A 25 -4.67 -0.81 -15.22
N PRO A 26 -4.04 -1.72 -14.45
CA PRO A 26 -3.05 -2.64 -14.99
C PRO A 26 -3.65 -3.54 -16.07
N ARG A 27 -3.06 -3.54 -17.27
CA ARG A 27 -3.53 -4.40 -18.37
C ARG A 27 -3.31 -5.89 -18.07
N TYR A 28 -4.22 -6.72 -18.52
CA TYR A 28 -3.99 -8.17 -18.57
C TYR A 28 -2.86 -8.52 -19.55
N ALA A 29 -2.10 -9.56 -19.21
CA ALA A 29 -1.06 -10.10 -20.08
C ALA A 29 -1.65 -11.11 -21.07
N SER A 30 -1.26 -11.04 -22.35
CA SER A 30 -1.62 -12.06 -23.33
C SER A 30 -0.79 -13.33 -23.14
N LEU A 31 -1.31 -14.49 -23.56
CA LEU A 31 -0.60 -15.77 -23.49
C LEU A 31 0.78 -15.73 -24.17
N SER A 32 0.88 -15.05 -25.31
CA SER A 32 2.15 -14.85 -26.02
C SER A 32 3.16 -14.06 -25.17
N LYS A 33 2.73 -12.93 -24.57
CA LYS A 33 3.60 -12.12 -23.70
C LYS A 33 4.01 -12.87 -22.44
N ILE A 34 3.15 -13.73 -21.88
CA ILE A 34 3.48 -14.58 -20.74
C ILE A 34 4.57 -15.59 -21.13
N LYS A 35 4.43 -16.28 -22.27
CA LYS A 35 5.45 -17.22 -22.77
C LYS A 35 6.78 -16.52 -23.02
N MET A 36 6.78 -15.36 -23.66
CA MET A 36 7.98 -14.57 -23.90
C MET A 36 8.64 -14.08 -22.60
N ALA A 37 7.85 -13.65 -21.60
CA ALA A 37 8.39 -13.21 -20.32
C ALA A 37 9.05 -14.37 -19.57
N ARG A 38 8.45 -15.56 -19.60
CA ARG A 38 8.99 -16.77 -18.97
C ARG A 38 10.36 -17.16 -19.54
N SER A 39 10.60 -16.95 -20.82
CA SER A 39 11.89 -17.28 -21.46
C SER A 39 12.97 -16.22 -21.26
N LYS A 40 12.64 -15.02 -20.74
CA LYS A 40 13.64 -13.97 -20.52
C LYS A 40 14.50 -14.34 -19.30
N PRO A 41 15.83 -14.20 -19.38
CA PRO A 41 16.70 -14.40 -18.23
C PRO A 41 16.41 -13.33 -17.18
N ILE A 42 16.37 -13.75 -15.91
CA ILE A 42 16.35 -12.84 -14.76
C ILE A 42 17.79 -12.67 -14.31
N ASN A 43 18.34 -11.47 -14.47
CA ASN A 43 19.70 -11.16 -14.02
C ASN A 43 19.70 -10.97 -12.51
N ILE A 44 20.11 -12.02 -11.79
CA ILE A 44 20.26 -11.97 -10.33
C ILE A 44 21.58 -11.28 -10.02
N MET A 45 21.51 -10.12 -9.37
CA MET A 45 22.68 -9.35 -8.95
C MET A 45 22.83 -9.39 -7.42
N SER A 46 24.07 -9.53 -6.97
CA SER A 46 24.47 -9.37 -5.58
C SER A 46 24.97 -7.95 -5.31
N ALA A 47 25.13 -7.59 -4.03
CA ALA A 47 25.72 -6.31 -3.64
C ALA A 47 27.15 -6.13 -4.20
N ARG A 48 27.90 -7.23 -4.37
CA ARG A 48 29.26 -7.22 -4.93
C ARG A 48 29.27 -6.79 -6.40
N ASP A 49 28.27 -7.21 -7.16
CA ASP A 49 28.14 -6.90 -8.60
C ASP A 49 27.92 -5.41 -8.85
N ILE A 50 27.38 -4.69 -7.86
CA ILE A 50 27.18 -3.22 -7.89
C ILE A 50 28.15 -2.46 -6.98
N LYS A 51 29.23 -3.10 -6.53
CA LYS A 51 30.28 -2.50 -5.68
C LYS A 51 29.75 -1.89 -4.36
N VAL A 52 28.68 -2.45 -3.81
CA VAL A 52 28.12 -2.05 -2.51
C VAL A 52 28.62 -2.99 -1.43
N SER A 53 29.19 -2.44 -0.36
CA SER A 53 29.67 -3.23 0.78
C SER A 53 28.55 -3.49 1.81
N HIS A 54 28.65 -4.61 2.52
CA HIS A 54 27.76 -4.91 3.65
C HIS A 54 27.86 -3.87 4.77
N GLU A 55 29.04 -3.29 4.98
CA GLU A 55 29.25 -2.24 5.97
C GLU A 55 28.45 -0.97 5.61
N LEU A 56 28.43 -0.60 4.33
CA LEU A 56 27.61 0.52 3.86
C LEU A 56 26.13 0.22 4.13
N ILE A 57 25.60 -0.93 3.71
CA ILE A 57 24.19 -1.31 3.95
C ILE A 57 23.84 -1.23 5.45
N SER A 58 24.73 -1.71 6.31
CA SER A 58 24.51 -1.73 7.76
C SER A 58 24.49 -0.32 8.38
N ARG A 59 25.34 0.59 7.88
CA ARG A 59 25.41 1.99 8.33
C ARG A 59 24.14 2.79 8.00
N TRP A 60 23.48 2.49 6.88
CA TRP A 60 22.26 3.19 6.46
C TRP A 60 20.99 2.65 7.14
N ARG A 61 21.07 1.55 7.88
CA ARG A 61 19.94 1.02 8.67
C ARG A 61 19.72 1.88 9.92
N LYS A 62 18.85 2.88 9.79
CA LYS A 62 18.52 3.83 10.87
C LYS A 62 17.59 3.27 11.96
N PHE A 63 16.88 2.17 11.67
CA PHE A 63 15.89 1.62 12.58
C PHE A 63 16.04 0.11 12.71
N ARG A 64 15.73 -0.40 13.90
CA ARG A 64 15.63 -1.82 14.21
C ARG A 64 14.20 -2.11 14.63
N ILE A 65 13.63 -3.17 14.09
CA ILE A 65 12.35 -3.70 14.56
C ILE A 65 12.64 -4.42 15.88
N GLU A 66 12.11 -3.90 16.99
CA GLU A 66 12.28 -4.49 18.33
C GLU A 66 11.23 -5.58 18.58
N SER A 67 9.98 -5.33 18.21
CA SER A 67 8.88 -6.28 18.34
C SER A 67 7.78 -6.00 17.32
N MET A 68 6.94 -6.99 17.08
CA MET A 68 5.71 -6.87 16.30
C MET A 68 4.59 -7.53 17.09
N SER A 69 3.45 -6.86 17.21
CA SER A 69 2.24 -7.40 17.84
C SER A 69 1.06 -7.28 16.88
N ILE A 70 0.05 -8.11 17.11
CA ILE A 70 -1.24 -7.99 16.43
C ILE A 70 -2.06 -6.95 17.19
N ALA A 71 -2.70 -6.02 16.48
CA ALA A 71 -3.56 -5.04 17.10
C ALA A 71 -4.70 -5.73 17.87
N GLU A 72 -5.04 -5.22 19.05
CA GLU A 72 -6.18 -5.71 19.82
C GLU A 72 -7.48 -5.52 19.03
N ALA A 73 -8.40 -6.48 19.16
CA ALA A 73 -9.71 -6.37 18.53
C ALA A 73 -10.43 -5.14 19.07
N LYS A 74 -10.85 -4.23 18.17
CA LYS A 74 -11.69 -3.10 18.55
C LYS A 74 -13.01 -3.61 19.16
N LYS A 75 -13.57 -2.87 20.12
CA LYS A 75 -14.91 -3.12 20.64
C LYS A 75 -15.89 -3.20 19.46
N THR A 76 -16.50 -4.36 19.28
CA THR A 76 -17.45 -4.64 18.20
C THR A 76 -18.75 -5.08 18.85
N GLU A 77 -19.84 -4.39 18.52
CA GLU A 77 -21.18 -4.74 19.00
C GLU A 77 -22.02 -5.24 17.83
N PHE A 78 -22.67 -6.39 18.02
CA PHE A 78 -23.62 -6.92 17.05
C PHE A 78 -24.99 -6.28 17.28
N LEU A 79 -25.47 -5.54 16.28
CA LEU A 79 -26.84 -5.03 16.28
C LEU A 79 -27.80 -6.19 16.01
N LYS A 80 -28.75 -6.41 16.93
CA LYS A 80 -29.78 -7.46 16.82
C LYS A 80 -31.15 -6.81 16.60
N GLY A 81 -32.00 -7.45 15.81
CA GLY A 81 -33.35 -6.97 15.51
C GLY A 81 -33.79 -7.33 14.10
N ASN A 82 -34.94 -6.81 13.68
CA ASN A 82 -35.33 -6.80 12.26
C ASN A 82 -34.51 -5.76 11.46
N VAL A 83 -34.69 -5.75 10.14
CA VAL A 83 -33.92 -4.87 9.24
C VAL A 83 -34.16 -3.40 9.57
N GLU A 84 -35.40 -3.01 9.88
CA GLU A 84 -35.72 -1.61 10.22
C GLU A 84 -35.05 -1.15 11.53
N GLU A 85 -35.09 -1.97 12.57
CA GLU A 85 -34.50 -1.68 13.89
C GLU A 85 -32.97 -1.55 13.81
N VAL A 86 -32.33 -2.44 13.05
CA VAL A 86 -30.88 -2.40 12.85
C VAL A 86 -30.48 -1.14 12.06
N ALA A 87 -31.21 -0.80 10.99
CA ALA A 87 -30.95 0.40 10.22
C ALA A 87 -31.11 1.68 11.05
N LEU A 88 -32.14 1.76 11.88
CA LEU A 88 -32.37 2.92 12.76
C LEU A 88 -31.27 3.05 13.82
N THR A 89 -30.85 1.93 14.41
CA THR A 89 -29.78 1.92 15.42
C THR A 89 -28.45 2.33 14.81
N LEU A 90 -28.13 1.82 13.61
CA LEU A 90 -26.94 2.21 12.86
C LEU A 90 -26.95 3.70 12.53
N ALA A 91 -28.06 4.24 12.03
CA ALA A 91 -28.18 5.65 11.70
C ALA A 91 -27.95 6.54 12.94
N LYS A 92 -28.50 6.17 14.09
CA LYS A 92 -28.26 6.88 15.37
C LYS A 92 -26.79 6.86 15.76
N LEU A 93 -26.11 5.72 15.65
CA LEU A 93 -24.69 5.58 15.96
C LEU A 93 -23.82 6.45 15.05
N ILE A 94 -24.09 6.45 13.73
CA ILE A 94 -23.36 7.28 12.76
C ILE A 94 -23.56 8.76 13.07
N ILE A 95 -24.80 9.21 13.33
CA ILE A 95 -25.09 10.60 13.66
C ILE A 95 -24.40 11.04 14.95
N HIS A 96 -24.34 10.16 15.95
CA HIS A 96 -23.65 10.44 17.21
C HIS A 96 -22.15 10.65 16.98
N ILE A 97 -21.51 9.76 16.21
CA ILE A 97 -20.06 9.84 15.91
C ILE A 97 -19.70 11.08 15.09
N ILE A 98 -20.54 11.52 14.15
CA ILE A 98 -20.25 12.70 13.30
C ILE A 98 -20.37 14.02 14.09
N ARG A 99 -21.14 14.03 15.17
CA ARG A 99 -21.40 15.24 15.97
C ARG A 99 -20.39 15.46 17.10
N GLU A 100 -19.65 14.43 17.48
CA GLU A 100 -18.46 14.53 18.35
C GLU A 100 -17.21 14.83 17.51
#